data_AF-F4WXV0-F1
#
_entry.id   AF-F4WXV0-F1
#
_cell.length_a   1.000
_cell.length_b   1.000
_cell.length_c   1.000
_cell.angle_alpha   90.00
_cell.angle_beta   90.00
_cell.angle_gamma   90.00
#
_symmetry.space_group_name_H-M   'P 1'
#
loop_
_entity.id
_entity.type
_entity.pdbx_description
1 polymer ?
#
loop_
_entity_poly.entity_id
_entity_poly.type
_entity_poly.pdbx_seq_one_letter_code
_entity_poly.pdbx_strand_id
1 'polypeptide(L)'
;VLLYYFILKKNAAETHRLLVEIYGEHAPSKTSCKEWFRRFNSSDFDVRDKEREGAPKKFEDAELQALLEEDSCLSFDKLAKELNVDRSTIGKRLHAMGMVQKEGNWVPYKLKERDMERRLVICEMLRQ
;
A
#
# COMPACT_ATOMS: atom_id res chain seq x y z
N VAL A 1 -25.30 -16.58 -3.13
CA VAL A 1 -26.52 -16.98 -3.88
C VAL A 1 -26.22 -17.59 -5.25
N LEU A 2 -25.43 -16.94 -6.12
CA LEU A 2 -25.09 -17.48 -7.45
C LEU A 2 -24.40 -18.86 -7.39
N LEU A 3 -23.38 -19.01 -6.53
CA LEU A 3 -22.67 -20.28 -6.34
C LEU A 3 -23.60 -21.40 -5.85
N TYR A 4 -24.57 -21.09 -4.99
CA TYR A 4 -25.55 -22.06 -4.51
C TYR A 4 -26.40 -22.61 -5.67
N TYR A 5 -26.94 -21.74 -6.53
CA TYR A 5 -27.71 -22.17 -7.69
C TYR A 5 -26.87 -22.92 -8.74
N PHE A 6 -25.59 -22.59 -8.86
CA PHE A 6 -24.64 -23.36 -9.67
C PHE A 6 -24.45 -24.79 -9.13
N ILE A 7 -24.28 -24.95 -7.81
CA ILE A 7 -24.17 -26.27 -7.15
C ILE A 7 -25.44 -27.09 -7.36
N LEU A 8 -26.61 -26.43 -7.32
CA LEU A 8 -27.91 -27.03 -7.66
C LEU A 8 -28.11 -27.35 -9.14
N LYS A 9 -27.06 -27.23 -9.98
CA LYS A 9 -27.08 -27.52 -11.42
C LYS A 9 -28.08 -26.69 -12.22
N LYS A 10 -28.49 -25.51 -11.72
CA LYS A 10 -29.22 -24.53 -12.53
C LYS A 10 -28.27 -23.88 -13.53
N ASN A 11 -28.80 -23.37 -14.63
CA ASN A 11 -28.01 -22.55 -15.55
C ASN A 11 -28.08 -21.05 -15.17
N ALA A 12 -27.22 -20.25 -15.79
CA ALA A 12 -27.13 -18.81 -15.51
C ALA A 12 -28.43 -18.04 -15.82
N ALA A 13 -29.19 -18.48 -16.83
CA ALA A 13 -30.42 -17.81 -17.24
C ALA A 13 -31.57 -18.08 -16.26
N GLU A 14 -31.72 -19.33 -15.81
CA GLU A 14 -32.64 -19.71 -14.74
C GLU A 14 -32.33 -18.98 -13.44
N THR A 15 -31.05 -18.96 -13.07
CA THR A 15 -30.59 -18.29 -11.86
C THR A 15 -30.90 -16.80 -11.92
N HIS A 16 -30.65 -16.14 -13.05
CA HIS A 16 -31.02 -14.73 -13.23
C HIS A 16 -32.53 -14.49 -13.09
N ARG A 17 -33.38 -15.34 -13.67
CA ARG A 17 -34.85 -15.22 -13.53
C ARG A 17 -35.29 -15.32 -12.07
N LEU A 18 -34.77 -16.31 -11.35
CA LEU A 18 -35.03 -16.49 -9.92
C LEU A 18 -34.53 -15.29 -9.09
N LEU A 19 -33.36 -14.75 -9.42
CA LEU A 19 -32.83 -13.58 -8.74
C LEU A 19 -33.67 -12.32 -8.99
N VAL A 20 -34.18 -12.12 -10.21
CA VAL A 20 -35.09 -11.01 -10.52
C VAL A 20 -36.43 -11.18 -9.80
N GLU A 21 -36.95 -12.41 -9.70
CA GLU A 21 -38.19 -12.68 -8.94
C GLU A 21 -38.04 -12.37 -7.45
N ILE A 22 -36.89 -12.70 -6.86
CA ILE A 22 -36.62 -12.50 -5.43
C ILE A 22 -36.20 -11.07 -5.09
N TYR A 23 -35.33 -10.46 -5.92
CA TYR A 23 -34.66 -9.19 -5.60
C TYR A 23 -35.10 -8.01 -6.48
N GLY A 24 -35.95 -8.25 -7.50
CA GLY A 24 -36.46 -7.21 -8.39
C GLY A 24 -35.34 -6.42 -9.07
N GLU A 25 -35.41 -5.09 -8.94
CA GLU A 25 -34.45 -4.15 -9.54
C GLU A 25 -33.04 -4.25 -8.94
N HIS A 26 -32.89 -4.82 -7.75
CA HIS A 26 -31.59 -5.01 -7.09
C HIS A 26 -30.90 -6.33 -7.51
N ALA A 27 -31.51 -7.09 -8.41
CA ALA A 27 -30.92 -8.33 -8.92
C ALA A 27 -29.67 -8.05 -9.77
N PRO A 28 -28.63 -8.92 -9.69
CA PRO A 28 -27.48 -8.83 -10.59
C PRO A 28 -27.90 -8.95 -12.05
N SER A 29 -27.22 -8.19 -12.93
CA SER A 29 -27.50 -8.25 -14.36
C SER A 29 -27.31 -9.66 -14.94
N LYS A 30 -27.99 -9.95 -16.05
CA LYS A 30 -27.83 -11.20 -16.80
C LYS A 30 -26.36 -11.44 -17.19
N THR A 31 -25.64 -10.38 -17.53
CA THR A 31 -24.21 -10.44 -17.90
C THR A 31 -23.36 -10.83 -16.69
N SER A 32 -23.60 -10.22 -15.53
CA SER A 32 -22.92 -10.57 -14.28
C SER A 32 -23.16 -12.03 -13.90
N CYS A 33 -24.40 -12.52 -14.01
CA CYS A 33 -24.72 -13.93 -13.76
C CYS A 33 -23.95 -14.86 -14.70
N LYS A 34 -23.90 -14.57 -16.00
CA LYS A 34 -23.13 -15.37 -16.96
C LYS A 34 -21.64 -15.39 -16.64
N GLU A 35 -21.07 -14.25 -16.29
CA GLU A 35 -19.65 -14.13 -15.98
C GLU A 35 -19.27 -14.93 -14.74
N TRP A 36 -20.08 -14.85 -13.67
CA TRP A 36 -19.89 -15.69 -12.48
C TRP A 36 -19.99 -17.18 -12.81
N PHE A 37 -20.96 -17.59 -13.62
CA PHE A 37 -21.09 -18.99 -14.05
C PHE A 37 -19.92 -19.46 -14.91
N ARG A 38 -19.34 -18.57 -15.72
CA ARG A 38 -18.11 -18.84 -16.47
C ARG A 38 -16.94 -19.14 -15.51
N ARG A 39 -16.79 -18.33 -14.45
CA ARG A 39 -15.76 -18.53 -13.42
C ARG A 39 -15.97 -19.84 -12.63
N PHE A 40 -17.20 -20.14 -12.25
CA PHE A 40 -17.51 -21.40 -11.56
C PHE A 40 -17.25 -22.63 -12.44
N ASN A 41 -17.52 -22.55 -13.74
CA ASN A 41 -17.17 -23.61 -14.70
C ASN A 41 -15.65 -23.80 -14.84
N SER A 42 -14.84 -22.76 -14.64
CA SER A 42 -13.38 -22.87 -14.58
C SER A 42 -12.86 -23.28 -13.19
N SER A 43 -13.73 -23.76 -12.30
CA SER A 43 -13.40 -24.11 -10.91
C SER A 43 -12.86 -22.95 -10.07
N ASP A 44 -13.11 -21.70 -10.47
CA ASP A 44 -12.83 -20.49 -9.69
C ASP A 44 -14.08 -20.17 -8.84
N PHE A 45 -14.06 -20.64 -7.59
CA PHE A 45 -15.14 -20.43 -6.63
C PHE A 45 -14.86 -19.28 -5.64
N ASP A 46 -13.78 -18.51 -5.84
CA ASP A 46 -13.50 -17.35 -4.98
C ASP A 46 -14.50 -16.23 -5.29
N VAL A 47 -15.34 -15.94 -4.30
CA VAL A 47 -16.38 -14.91 -4.37
C VAL A 47 -15.87 -13.52 -4.03
N ARG A 48 -14.61 -13.40 -3.59
CA ARG A 48 -13.99 -12.10 -3.32
C ARG A 48 -13.66 -11.39 -4.62
N ASP A 49 -13.80 -10.08 -4.62
CA ASP A 49 -13.27 -9.25 -5.69
C ASP A 49 -11.76 -9.48 -5.77
N LYS A 50 -11.26 -9.66 -7.00
CA LYS A 50 -9.81 -9.63 -7.24
C LYS A 50 -9.29 -8.24 -6.88
N GLU A 51 -8.00 -8.18 -6.55
CA GLU A 51 -7.32 -6.91 -6.41
C GLU A 51 -7.59 -6.07 -7.66
N ARG A 52 -8.21 -4.92 -7.47
CA ARG A 52 -8.50 -4.00 -8.55
C ARG A 52 -7.21 -3.28 -8.86
N GLU A 53 -6.86 -3.23 -10.15
CA GLU A 53 -5.79 -2.34 -10.59
C GLU A 53 -6.20 -0.90 -10.21
N GLY A 54 -5.50 -0.36 -9.23
CA GLY A 54 -5.70 1.01 -8.80
C GLY A 54 -5.17 2.00 -9.84
N ALA A 55 -5.26 3.28 -9.52
CA ALA A 55 -4.53 4.28 -10.29
C ALA A 55 -3.02 3.94 -10.26
N PRO A 56 -2.30 4.09 -11.40
CA PRO A 56 -0.86 3.87 -11.43
C PRO A 56 -0.16 4.76 -10.40
N LYS A 57 0.88 4.22 -9.78
CA LYS A 57 1.72 5.00 -8.85
C LYS A 57 2.37 6.15 -9.61
N LYS A 58 2.44 7.32 -8.97
CA LYS A 58 3.10 8.50 -9.55
C LYS A 58 4.62 8.47 -9.40
N PHE A 59 5.12 7.74 -8.41
CA PHE A 59 6.54 7.52 -8.13
C PHE A 59 6.71 6.19 -7.38
N GLU A 60 7.89 5.59 -7.46
CA GLU A 60 8.25 4.37 -6.73
C GLU A 60 8.88 4.67 -5.37
N ASP A 61 8.80 3.70 -4.44
CA ASP A 61 9.37 3.86 -3.09
C ASP A 61 10.87 4.12 -3.10
N ALA A 62 11.57 3.56 -4.09
CA ALA A 62 12.99 3.77 -4.26
C ALA A 62 13.34 5.24 -4.55
N GLU A 63 12.48 5.97 -5.28
CA GLU A 63 12.70 7.39 -5.59
C GLU A 63 12.57 8.24 -4.33
N LEU A 64 11.52 7.99 -3.53
CA LEU A 64 11.32 8.67 -2.26
C LEU A 64 12.43 8.33 -1.26
N GLN A 65 12.88 7.08 -1.24
CA GLN A 65 13.95 6.63 -0.36
C GLN A 65 15.30 7.26 -0.73
N ALA A 66 15.63 7.38 -2.01
CA ALA A 66 16.85 8.06 -2.45
C ALA A 66 16.91 9.52 -1.97
N LEU A 67 15.78 10.25 -2.02
CA LEU A 67 15.70 11.63 -1.51
C LEU A 67 15.96 11.71 0.00
N LEU A 68 15.48 10.73 0.76
CA LEU A 68 15.67 10.69 2.21
C LEU A 68 17.07 10.23 2.63
N GLU A 69 17.73 9.43 1.80
CA GLU A 69 19.12 9.02 2.00
C GLU A 69 20.08 10.20 1.76
N GLU A 70 19.73 11.11 0.84
CA GLU A 70 20.48 12.36 0.62
C GLU A 70 20.26 13.37 1.77
N ASP A 71 19.01 13.63 2.15
CA ASP A 71 18.68 14.49 3.28
C ASP A 71 17.47 13.94 4.07
N SER A 72 17.76 13.32 5.21
CA SER A 72 16.74 12.75 6.09
C SER A 72 15.82 13.78 6.75
N CYS A 73 16.16 15.07 6.69
CA CYS A 73 15.44 16.17 7.35
C CYS A 73 14.51 16.94 6.40
N LEU A 74 14.29 16.45 5.17
CA LEU A 74 13.41 17.11 4.20
C LEU A 74 11.96 17.20 4.71
N SER A 75 11.34 18.37 4.47
CA SER A 75 9.92 18.55 4.75
C SER A 75 9.06 17.88 3.69
N PHE A 76 7.83 17.49 4.06
CA PHE A 76 6.88 16.90 3.12
C PHE A 76 6.60 17.80 1.92
N ASP A 77 6.64 19.13 2.09
CA ASP A 77 6.41 20.09 0.99
C ASP A 77 7.54 20.08 -0.04
N LYS A 78 8.79 19.86 0.40
CA LYS A 78 9.93 19.72 -0.52
C LYS A 78 9.83 18.40 -1.30
N LEU A 79 9.58 17.30 -0.60
CA LEU A 79 9.40 15.98 -1.21
C LEU A 79 8.24 15.97 -2.22
N ALA A 80 7.13 16.63 -1.86
CA ALA A 80 5.96 16.76 -2.73
C ALA A 80 6.27 17.52 -4.01
N LYS A 81 7.06 18.60 -3.93
CA LYS A 81 7.49 19.37 -5.09
C LYS A 81 8.41 18.57 -6.00
N GLU A 82 9.40 17.88 -5.45
CA GLU A 82 10.34 17.09 -6.27
C GLU A 82 9.67 15.92 -6.96
N LEU A 83 8.77 15.22 -6.26
CA LEU A 83 8.02 14.09 -6.83
C LEU A 83 6.76 14.51 -7.59
N ASN A 84 6.49 15.82 -7.71
CA ASN A 84 5.29 16.38 -8.35
C ASN A 84 3.97 15.71 -7.88
N VAL A 85 3.85 15.52 -6.57
CA VAL A 85 2.69 14.92 -5.91
C VAL A 85 2.13 15.82 -4.83
N ASP A 86 0.93 15.51 -4.35
CA ASP A 86 0.36 16.21 -3.20
C ASP A 86 1.08 15.80 -1.90
N ARG A 87 1.20 16.75 -0.96
CA ARG A 87 1.80 16.54 0.37
C ARG A 87 1.21 15.35 1.12
N SER A 88 -0.11 15.13 1.02
CA SER A 88 -0.77 13.99 1.68
C SER A 88 -0.36 12.65 1.08
N THR A 89 0.04 12.62 -0.20
CA THR A 89 0.53 11.42 -0.88
C THR A 89 1.87 10.98 -0.28
N ILE A 90 2.77 11.93 -0.04
CA ILE A 90 4.05 11.67 0.65
C ILE A 90 3.80 11.10 2.04
N GLY A 91 2.94 11.75 2.84
CA GLY A 91 2.64 11.28 4.21
C GLY A 91 2.07 9.86 4.25
N LYS A 92 1.09 9.55 3.38
CA LYS A 92 0.54 8.19 3.25
C LYS A 92 1.59 7.18 2.84
N ARG A 93 2.50 7.56 1.94
CA ARG A 93 3.53 6.67 1.42
C ARG A 93 4.59 6.36 2.47
N LEU A 94 5.10 7.38 3.16
CA LEU A 94 6.04 7.21 4.27
C LEU A 94 5.47 6.32 5.38
N HIS A 95 4.18 6.50 5.72
CA HIS A 95 3.50 5.62 6.67
C HIS A 95 3.42 4.17 6.15
N ALA A 96 3.10 3.97 4.86
CA ALA A 96 3.07 2.64 4.26
C ALA A 96 4.46 1.97 4.22
N MET A 97 5.54 2.76 4.13
CA MET A 97 6.94 2.30 4.23
C MET A 97 7.38 2.06 5.69
N GLY A 98 6.53 2.33 6.69
CA GLY A 98 6.87 2.18 8.11
C GLY A 98 7.81 3.26 8.65
N MET A 99 7.94 4.39 7.95
CA MET A 99 8.79 5.50 8.36
C MET A 99 8.07 6.39 9.38
N VAL A 100 8.83 6.86 10.38
CA VAL A 100 8.35 7.77 11.42
C VAL A 100 9.28 8.96 11.54
N GLN A 101 8.71 10.15 11.73
CA GLN A 101 9.49 11.34 11.98
C GLN A 101 10.06 11.29 13.41
N LYS A 102 11.37 11.48 13.54
CA LYS A 102 12.05 11.61 14.83
C LYS A 102 12.78 12.94 14.88
N GLU A 103 12.78 13.57 16.05
CA GLU A 103 13.60 14.74 16.29
C GLU A 103 15.08 14.33 16.37
N GLY A 104 15.96 15.26 15.96
CA GLY A 104 17.40 15.06 16.06
C GLY A 104 17.85 15.03 17.53
N ASN A 105 18.92 14.28 17.80
CA ASN A 105 19.52 14.27 19.14
C ASN A 105 20.25 15.59 19.40
N TRP A 106 20.05 16.15 20.60
CA TRP A 106 20.82 17.30 21.04
C TRP A 106 22.27 16.89 21.34
N VAL A 107 23.23 17.58 20.73
CA VAL A 107 24.66 17.37 20.96
C VAL A 107 25.22 18.58 21.73
N PRO A 108 25.92 18.38 22.86
CA PRO A 108 26.34 19.48 23.74
C PRO A 108 27.18 20.56 23.07
N TYR A 109 28.05 20.18 22.15
CA TYR A 109 28.86 21.10 21.37
C TYR A 109 29.40 20.43 20.12
N LYS A 110 29.79 21.25 19.14
CA LYS A 110 30.43 20.79 17.91
C LYS A 110 31.89 20.40 18.21
N LEU A 111 32.16 19.11 18.25
CA LEU A 111 33.51 18.58 18.46
C LEU A 111 34.44 18.96 17.30
N LYS A 112 35.69 19.29 17.62
CA LYS A 112 36.78 19.40 16.63
C LYS A 112 37.43 18.04 16.46
N GLU A 113 38.13 17.82 15.36
CA GLU A 113 38.84 16.55 15.09
C GLU A 113 39.77 16.13 16.23
N ARG A 114 40.56 17.07 16.77
CA ARG A 114 41.42 16.80 17.94
C ARG A 114 40.65 16.32 19.17
N ASP A 115 39.43 16.82 19.38
CA ASP A 115 38.60 16.43 20.52
C ASP A 115 38.00 15.04 20.31
N MET A 116 37.66 14.69 19.06
CA MET A 116 37.18 13.36 18.69
C MET A 116 38.28 12.30 18.90
N GLU A 117 39.49 12.59 18.43
CA GLU A 117 40.63 11.68 18.55
C GLU A 117 41.04 11.46 20.01
N ARG A 118 41.13 12.54 20.81
CA ARG A 118 41.39 12.43 22.25
C ARG A 118 40.32 11.59 22.96
N ARG A 119 39.04 11.77 22.62
CA ARG A 119 37.95 10.98 23.20
C ARG A 119 38.07 9.50 22.84
N LEU A 120 38.41 9.17 21.60
CA LEU A 120 38.61 7.78 21.16
C LEU A 120 39.74 7.11 21.97
N VAL A 121 40.92 7.74 22.02
CA VAL A 121 42.10 7.20 22.72
C VAL A 121 41.82 6.97 24.21
N ILE A 122 41.19 7.94 24.89
CA ILE A 122 40.86 7.81 26.31
C ILE A 122 39.88 6.65 26.54
N CYS A 123 38.84 6.53 25.70
CA CYS A 123 37.88 5.43 25.80
C CYS A 123 38.52 4.05 25.57
N GLU A 124 39.49 3.93 24.66
CA GLU A 124 40.22 2.68 24.42
C GLU A 124 41.11 2.30 25.61
N MET A 125 41.82 3.27 26.20
CA MET A 125 42.67 3.04 27.38
C MET A 125 41.86 2.56 28.60
N LEU A 126 40.66 3.10 28.79
CA LEU A 126 39.79 2.76 29.94
C LEU A 126 39.06 1.42 29.78
N ARG A 127 39.13 0.77 28.61
CA ARG A 127 38.53 -0.54 28.34
C ARG A 127 39.44 -1.72 28.67
N GLN A 128 40.72 -1.47 28.97
CA GLN A 128 41.72 -2.46 29.38
C GLN A 128 41.67 -2.70 30.89
#